data_AF-A0A965B7Z2-F1
#
_entry.id   AF-A0A965B7Z2-F1
#
_cell.length_a   1.000
_cell.length_b   1.000
_cell.length_c   1.000
_cell.angle_alpha   90.00
_cell.angle_beta   90.00
_cell.angle_gamma   90.00
#
_symmetry.space_group_name_H-M   'P 1'
#
loop_
_entity.id
_entity.type
_entity.pdbx_description
1 polymer ?
#
loop_
_entity_poly.entity_id
_entity_poly.type
_entity_poly.pdbx_seq_one_letter_code
_entity_poly.pdbx_strand_id
1 'polypeptide(L)'
;MGAQSAVISPNLLVNPGAEAGDPSLSGFSAVTVPGWTLTGTPTVIRYGTPRNLWPIGLTFAMPNLPAFMSFPTAASGSPNGGTQFFGGGDVATATLTQVVDISSAAGAIDLGAVPYTLSGSLGGYLGDPSSASVQVNFLDSNRTYLGADQIGPVGVLDRFFQTGFRQRETTGLLPQGTRYAQVVLTLTDRSPVLIGLAADYNNAYADDLSFTIGADLPAPGAPAPPPSTVGELDHVYMVYMENKGYTDIAGSPLAPFINSLINAYGSATEYHGLTHPSLPNYYPIMGGQDFGLTYNCDRPCIEADTTLVSNIEDAGKSWRGYAQSMPIGAPLESSGDYSTDQLPFPAFNSIGGGDPEYAATHMFPLEQMEIDLRSSATAPNFA
;
A
#
# COMPACT_ATOMS: atom_id res chain seq x y z
N MET A 1 -3.62 -10.00 52.76
CA MET A 1 -4.25 -9.44 51.54
C MET A 1 -3.32 -9.79 50.40
N GLY A 2 -3.68 -10.75 49.55
CA GLY A 2 -2.89 -11.05 48.36
C GLY A 2 -3.04 -9.90 47.38
N ALA A 3 -1.94 -9.39 46.84
CA ALA A 3 -1.98 -8.44 45.74
C ALA A 3 -2.65 -9.15 44.55
N GLN A 4 -3.88 -8.76 44.21
CA GLN A 4 -4.43 -9.11 42.89
C GLN A 4 -3.48 -8.50 41.86
N SER A 5 -2.95 -9.32 40.95
CA SER A 5 -2.25 -8.80 39.79
C SER A 5 -3.19 -7.87 39.05
N ALA A 6 -2.73 -6.66 38.73
CA ALA A 6 -3.50 -5.74 37.92
C ALA A 6 -3.85 -6.44 36.61
N VAL A 7 -5.15 -6.49 36.29
CA VAL A 7 -5.62 -7.07 35.03
C VAL A 7 -5.25 -6.07 33.93
N ILE A 8 -4.49 -6.52 32.94
CA ILE A 8 -4.07 -5.71 31.79
C ILE A 8 -4.48 -6.46 30.52
N SER A 9 -5.08 -5.75 29.58
CA SER A 9 -5.45 -6.27 28.27
C SER A 9 -4.21 -6.67 27.45
N PRO A 10 -4.34 -7.56 26.46
CA PRO A 10 -3.37 -7.63 25.38
C PRO A 10 -3.33 -6.32 24.58
N ASN A 11 -2.43 -6.24 23.60
CA ASN A 11 -2.46 -5.16 22.62
C ASN A 11 -3.80 -5.20 21.88
N LEU A 12 -4.55 -4.09 21.94
CA LEU A 12 -5.88 -3.97 21.36
C LEU A 12 -5.87 -3.51 19.90
N LEU A 13 -4.68 -3.25 19.33
CA LEU A 13 -4.50 -2.94 17.93
C LEU A 13 -4.36 -4.21 17.10
N VAL A 14 -5.01 -4.22 15.93
CA VAL A 14 -4.80 -5.24 14.90
C VAL A 14 -3.61 -4.84 14.04
N ASN A 15 -2.80 -5.83 13.62
CA ASN A 15 -1.65 -5.59 12.73
C ASN A 15 -0.75 -4.41 13.17
N PRO A 16 -0.33 -4.34 14.45
CA PRO A 16 0.36 -3.17 15.00
C PRO A 16 1.78 -2.93 14.49
N GLY A 17 2.43 -3.95 13.95
CA GLY A 17 3.78 -3.90 13.37
C GLY A 17 3.77 -4.06 11.86
N ALA A 18 2.63 -3.85 11.20
CA ALA A 18 2.47 -4.03 9.75
C ALA A 18 2.68 -5.46 9.23
N GLU A 19 2.81 -6.48 10.07
CA GLU A 19 3.14 -7.87 9.69
C GLU A 19 2.08 -8.63 8.87
N ALA A 20 0.86 -8.10 8.73
CA ALA A 20 -0.15 -8.65 7.82
C ALA A 20 -0.18 -7.87 6.51
N GLY A 21 -0.28 -8.60 5.39
CA GLY A 21 -0.26 -8.06 4.03
C GLY A 21 1.14 -8.06 3.42
N ASP A 22 1.20 -7.97 2.09
CA ASP A 22 2.46 -7.97 1.36
C ASP A 22 3.11 -6.56 1.39
N PRO A 23 4.42 -6.47 1.67
CA PRO A 23 5.14 -5.21 1.65
C PRO A 23 5.43 -4.75 0.21
N SER A 24 5.75 -3.46 0.05
CA SER A 24 6.40 -2.98 -1.17
C SER A 24 7.83 -3.51 -1.21
N LEU A 25 8.17 -4.24 -2.28
CA LEU A 25 9.51 -4.78 -2.47
C LEU A 25 10.49 -3.69 -2.93
N SER A 26 9.98 -2.57 -3.48
CA SER A 26 10.77 -1.36 -3.74
C SER A 26 10.91 -0.45 -2.52
N GLY A 27 9.96 -0.54 -1.58
CA GLY A 27 9.78 0.39 -0.47
C GLY A 27 9.09 1.70 -0.85
N PHE A 28 8.66 1.87 -2.09
CA PHE A 28 8.05 3.11 -2.58
C PHE A 28 6.56 2.98 -2.88
N SER A 29 6.12 1.82 -3.35
CA SER A 29 4.73 1.59 -3.73
C SER A 29 3.80 1.61 -2.53
N ALA A 30 2.66 2.26 -2.66
CA ALA A 30 1.58 2.10 -1.69
C ALA A 30 1.11 0.63 -1.65
N VAL A 31 0.73 0.14 -0.47
CA VAL A 31 0.23 -1.22 -0.31
C VAL A 31 -0.99 -1.25 0.60
N THR A 32 -1.75 -2.35 0.53
CA THR A 32 -2.84 -2.57 1.47
C THR A 32 -2.27 -2.81 2.86
N VAL A 33 -2.86 -2.16 3.87
CA VAL A 33 -2.50 -2.36 5.28
C VAL A 33 -3.70 -2.93 6.04
N PRO A 34 -3.85 -4.26 6.11
CA PRO A 34 -4.99 -4.91 6.76
C PRO A 34 -5.17 -4.45 8.21
N GLY A 35 -6.42 -4.17 8.58
CA GLY A 35 -6.79 -3.69 9.91
C GLY A 35 -6.75 -2.17 10.08
N TRP A 36 -6.17 -1.42 9.13
CA TRP A 36 -6.04 0.04 9.22
C TRP A 36 -6.86 0.76 8.14
N THR A 37 -7.47 1.88 8.52
CA THR A 37 -8.06 2.84 7.57
C THR A 37 -6.99 3.87 7.19
N LEU A 38 -6.79 4.07 5.89
CA LEU A 38 -5.67 4.87 5.37
C LEU A 38 -6.16 6.19 4.77
N THR A 39 -5.34 7.22 4.88
CA THR A 39 -5.42 8.43 4.03
C THR A 39 -4.04 8.71 3.45
N GLY A 40 -3.98 9.18 2.21
CA GLY A 40 -2.72 9.28 1.47
C GLY A 40 -2.26 7.90 0.98
N THR A 41 -0.98 7.76 0.67
CA THR A 41 -0.38 6.56 0.09
C THR A 41 0.77 5.99 0.96
N PRO A 42 0.50 5.65 2.24
CA PRO A 42 1.52 4.98 3.06
C PRO A 42 1.91 3.63 2.45
N THR A 43 3.06 3.13 2.89
CA THR A 43 3.59 1.84 2.44
C THR A 43 3.96 0.96 3.63
N VAL A 44 4.29 -0.30 3.35
CA VAL A 44 4.89 -1.24 4.29
C VAL A 44 6.18 -1.73 3.67
N ILE A 45 7.26 -1.69 4.43
CA ILE A 45 8.60 -1.95 3.94
C ILE A 45 9.19 -3.08 4.73
N ARG A 46 9.74 -4.08 4.04
CA ARG A 46 10.47 -5.16 4.69
C ARG A 46 11.78 -4.63 5.26
N TYR A 47 12.14 -5.09 6.46
CA TYR A 47 13.46 -4.83 7.00
C TYR A 47 14.56 -5.34 6.08
N GLY A 48 15.51 -4.46 5.74
CA GLY A 48 16.63 -4.77 4.87
C GLY A 48 16.36 -4.57 3.37
N THR A 49 15.19 -4.04 2.98
CA THR A 49 14.96 -3.62 1.60
C THR A 49 16.04 -2.63 1.16
N PRO A 50 16.80 -2.92 0.09
CA PRO A 50 17.76 -1.97 -0.46
C PRO A 50 17.03 -0.74 -1.00
N ARG A 51 17.55 0.44 -0.74
CA ARG A 51 17.03 1.67 -1.37
C ARG A 51 17.77 1.90 -2.67
N ASN A 52 17.08 2.18 -3.76
CA ASN A 52 17.69 2.71 -4.98
C ASN A 52 17.50 4.23 -5.04
N LEU A 53 18.26 4.91 -5.91
CA LEU A 53 17.95 6.30 -6.23
C LEU A 53 16.60 6.32 -6.95
N TRP A 54 15.67 7.13 -6.45
CA TRP A 54 14.27 7.21 -6.89
C TRP A 54 14.14 7.17 -8.44
N PRO A 55 13.15 6.46 -8.99
CA PRO A 55 13.07 6.21 -10.41
C PRO A 55 12.99 7.47 -11.27
N ILE A 56 14.01 7.65 -12.09
CA ILE A 56 14.16 8.76 -13.04
C ILE A 56 13.63 8.40 -14.44
N GLY A 57 12.54 7.62 -14.53
CA GLY A 57 11.93 7.27 -15.82
C GLY A 57 12.87 6.46 -16.74
N LEU A 58 13.73 5.63 -16.16
CA LEU A 58 14.72 4.84 -16.92
C LEU A 58 14.12 3.52 -17.39
N THR A 59 14.79 2.92 -18.38
CA THR A 59 14.49 1.57 -18.88
C THR A 59 15.33 0.47 -18.22
N PHE A 60 16.13 0.81 -17.21
CA PHE A 60 17.03 -0.11 -16.53
C PHE A 60 17.08 0.16 -15.02
N ALA A 61 17.45 -0.88 -14.27
CA ALA A 61 17.64 -0.78 -12.83
C ALA A 61 18.84 0.09 -12.47
N MET A 62 18.61 1.13 -11.67
CA MET A 62 19.70 1.86 -11.02
C MET A 62 20.35 1.00 -9.93
N PRO A 63 21.67 1.11 -9.70
CA PRO A 63 22.31 0.42 -8.58
C PRO A 63 21.67 0.80 -7.24
N ASN A 64 21.52 -0.19 -6.37
CA ASN A 64 21.11 0.05 -4.99
C ASN A 64 22.13 0.92 -4.26
N LEU A 65 21.65 1.79 -3.39
CA LEU A 65 22.46 2.52 -2.45
C LEU A 65 23.19 1.54 -1.51
N PRO A 66 24.38 1.90 -1.03
CA PRO A 66 25.03 1.19 0.07
C PRO A 66 24.09 0.95 1.24
N ALA A 67 24.27 -0.17 1.96
CA ALA A 67 23.36 -0.61 3.02
C ALA A 67 23.10 0.46 4.11
N PHE A 68 24.10 1.28 4.45
CA PHE A 68 23.96 2.36 5.43
C PHE A 68 23.06 3.53 4.97
N MET A 69 22.78 3.61 3.67
CA MET A 69 21.84 4.57 3.05
C MET A 69 20.57 3.86 2.55
N SER A 70 20.35 2.61 2.91
CA SER A 70 19.11 1.88 2.59
C SER A 70 18.05 2.03 3.68
N PHE A 71 16.89 1.40 3.48
CA PHE A 71 15.86 1.31 4.50
C PHE A 71 16.37 0.61 5.76
N PRO A 72 15.71 0.82 6.92
CA PRO A 72 16.04 0.12 8.15
C PRO A 72 16.27 -1.39 7.96
N THR A 73 17.24 -1.93 8.67
CA THR A 73 17.46 -3.38 8.82
C THR A 73 16.94 -3.81 10.19
N ALA A 74 16.82 -5.11 10.45
CA ALA A 74 16.44 -5.59 11.78
C ALA A 74 17.37 -5.06 12.90
N ALA A 75 18.65 -4.77 12.59
CA ALA A 75 19.60 -4.22 13.56
C ALA A 75 19.36 -2.73 13.89
N SER A 76 18.75 -1.97 12.98
CA SER A 76 18.33 -0.58 13.20
C SER A 76 16.83 -0.44 13.43
N GLY A 77 16.12 -1.57 13.42
CA GLY A 77 14.68 -1.70 13.57
C GLY A 77 14.20 -1.65 15.01
N SER A 78 12.89 -1.85 15.18
CA SER A 78 12.32 -2.02 16.51
C SER A 78 12.77 -3.35 17.14
N PRO A 79 13.02 -3.42 18.46
CA PRO A 79 13.46 -4.66 19.12
C PRO A 79 12.53 -5.87 18.92
N ASN A 80 11.24 -5.64 18.66
CA ASN A 80 10.24 -6.70 18.42
C ASN A 80 9.59 -6.58 17.02
N GLY A 81 10.20 -5.81 16.12
CA GLY A 81 9.59 -5.33 14.87
C GLY A 81 9.32 -6.37 13.79
N GLY A 82 9.34 -7.66 14.12
CA GLY A 82 9.02 -8.71 13.14
C GLY A 82 9.86 -8.64 11.86
N THR A 83 9.18 -8.52 10.73
CA THR A 83 9.77 -8.60 9.39
C THR A 83 9.61 -7.34 8.56
N GLN A 84 8.64 -6.49 8.89
CA GLN A 84 8.32 -5.27 8.13
C GLN A 84 7.85 -4.14 9.05
N PHE A 85 7.71 -2.93 8.50
CA PHE A 85 7.33 -1.74 9.26
C PHE A 85 6.56 -0.75 8.38
N PHE A 86 5.83 0.17 9.00
CA PHE A 86 5.11 1.22 8.28
C PHE A 86 6.05 2.29 7.73
N GLY A 87 5.86 2.67 6.47
CA GLY A 87 6.56 3.75 5.79
C GLY A 87 5.63 4.86 5.30
N GLY A 88 6.15 6.08 5.25
CA GLY A 88 5.38 7.27 4.85
C GLY A 88 4.91 7.27 3.40
N GLY A 89 5.69 6.68 2.49
CA GLY A 89 5.31 6.55 1.08
C GLY A 89 5.47 7.84 0.26
N ASP A 90 4.93 7.82 -0.96
CA ASP A 90 4.95 8.95 -1.90
C ASP A 90 3.80 9.93 -1.64
N VAL A 91 3.79 10.52 -0.43
CA VAL A 91 2.79 11.52 -0.01
C VAL A 91 3.31 12.41 1.11
N ALA A 92 2.97 13.70 1.08
CA ALA A 92 3.37 14.65 2.12
C ALA A 92 2.89 14.25 3.53
N THR A 93 1.71 13.67 3.67
CA THR A 93 1.22 13.13 4.93
C THR A 93 0.37 11.90 4.70
N ALA A 94 0.69 10.83 5.40
CA ALA A 94 -0.13 9.63 5.48
C ALA A 94 -0.67 9.45 6.90
N THR A 95 -1.90 8.96 7.00
CA THR A 95 -2.46 8.53 8.29
C THR A 95 -2.96 7.10 8.22
N LEU A 96 -2.76 6.37 9.32
CA LEU A 96 -3.29 5.04 9.53
C LEU A 96 -4.12 5.09 10.82
N THR A 97 -5.41 4.78 10.71
CA THR A 97 -6.38 4.88 11.80
C THR A 97 -6.99 3.53 12.15
N GLN A 98 -7.07 3.22 13.44
CA GLN A 98 -7.86 2.13 14.02
C GLN A 98 -8.78 2.66 15.10
N VAL A 99 -10.01 2.15 15.16
CA VAL A 99 -10.96 2.44 16.25
C VAL A 99 -11.16 1.17 17.05
N VAL A 100 -10.68 1.19 18.29
CA VAL A 100 -10.81 0.10 19.25
C VAL A 100 -12.08 0.30 20.06
N ASP A 101 -12.97 -0.70 20.07
CA ASP A 101 -14.13 -0.73 20.96
C ASP A 101 -13.74 -1.31 22.33
N ILE A 102 -13.84 -0.49 23.37
CA ILE A 102 -13.54 -0.86 24.76
C ILE A 102 -14.79 -0.79 25.65
N SER A 103 -15.98 -0.78 25.05
CA SER A 103 -17.26 -0.67 25.75
C SER A 103 -17.54 -1.82 26.72
N SER A 104 -16.94 -2.99 26.52
CA SER A 104 -17.01 -4.12 27.46
C SER A 104 -16.42 -3.78 28.84
N ALA A 105 -15.48 -2.83 28.92
CA ALA A 105 -14.88 -2.34 30.16
C ALA A 105 -15.59 -1.09 30.72
N ALA A 106 -16.74 -0.70 30.17
CA ALA A 106 -17.49 0.50 30.57
C ALA A 106 -17.64 0.67 32.09
N GLY A 107 -18.04 -0.40 32.79
CA GLY A 107 -18.24 -0.36 34.23
C GLY A 107 -16.99 0.02 35.03
N ALA A 108 -15.81 -0.41 34.59
CA ALA A 108 -14.54 -0.04 35.23
C ALA A 108 -14.08 1.36 34.81
N ILE A 109 -14.25 1.71 33.53
CA ILE A 109 -13.90 3.03 32.98
C ILE A 109 -14.70 4.14 33.66
N ASP A 110 -16.00 3.93 33.89
CA ASP A 110 -16.88 4.91 34.51
C ASP A 110 -16.56 5.15 36.00
N LEU A 111 -15.81 4.24 36.64
CA LEU A 111 -15.24 4.45 37.98
C LEU A 111 -13.95 5.30 37.95
N GLY A 112 -13.42 5.61 36.77
CA GLY A 112 -12.26 6.49 36.57
C GLY A 112 -10.92 5.89 36.98
N ALA A 113 -10.83 4.55 37.09
CA ALA A 113 -9.66 3.86 37.63
C ALA A 113 -8.89 3.02 36.61
N VAL A 114 -9.30 3.01 35.34
CA VAL A 114 -8.69 2.15 34.32
C VAL A 114 -7.48 2.86 33.69
N PRO A 115 -6.25 2.39 33.93
CA PRO A 115 -5.08 2.94 33.25
C PRO A 115 -5.06 2.51 31.77
N TYR A 116 -4.36 3.29 30.94
CA TYR A 116 -3.97 2.88 29.59
C TYR A 116 -2.47 3.08 29.39
N THR A 117 -1.93 2.34 28.43
CA THR A 117 -0.59 2.53 27.90
C THR A 117 -0.68 2.65 26.38
N LEU A 118 -0.08 3.69 25.83
CA LEU A 118 0.15 3.85 24.39
C LEU A 118 1.67 3.84 24.15
N SER A 119 2.15 2.93 23.30
CA SER A 119 3.56 2.86 22.94
C SER A 119 3.79 2.52 21.47
N GLY A 120 5.02 2.71 21.00
CA GLY A 120 5.43 2.37 19.64
C GLY A 120 6.86 2.77 19.33
N SER A 121 7.44 2.12 18.33
CA SER A 121 8.70 2.50 17.70
C SER A 121 8.43 3.51 16.61
N LEU A 122 8.93 4.74 16.77
CA LEU A 122 8.78 5.81 15.78
C LEU A 122 10.14 6.16 15.21
N GLY A 123 10.24 6.40 13.91
CA GLY A 123 11.52 6.42 13.22
C GLY A 123 11.57 7.27 11.97
N GLY A 124 12.69 7.15 11.27
CA GLY A 124 12.90 7.80 9.98
C GLY A 124 14.27 7.52 9.38
N TYR A 125 14.60 8.24 8.32
CA TYR A 125 15.80 8.03 7.50
C TYR A 125 16.86 9.10 7.72
N LEU A 126 18.13 8.70 7.95
CA LEU A 126 19.32 9.56 8.01
C LEU A 126 19.05 10.98 8.56
N GLY A 127 19.44 12.01 7.81
CA GLY A 127 19.23 13.43 8.13
C GLY A 127 17.88 13.99 7.68
N ASP A 128 16.96 13.16 7.19
CA ASP A 128 15.64 13.58 6.72
C ASP A 128 14.78 14.08 7.91
N PRO A 129 14.16 15.27 7.81
CA PRO A 129 13.40 15.86 8.90
C PRO A 129 11.96 15.34 9.05
N SER A 130 11.51 14.42 8.18
CA SER A 130 10.23 13.72 8.31
C SER A 130 10.06 13.13 9.71
N SER A 131 8.83 13.06 10.17
CA SER A 131 8.51 12.67 11.53
C SER A 131 7.28 11.79 11.64
N ALA A 132 7.32 10.83 12.56
CA ALA A 132 6.21 9.97 12.91
C ALA A 132 5.66 10.31 14.30
N SER A 133 4.34 10.23 14.49
CA SER A 133 3.66 10.38 15.77
C SER A 133 2.44 9.48 15.85
N VAL A 134 2.03 9.08 17.06
CA VAL A 134 0.81 8.29 17.26
C VAL A 134 -0.02 8.97 18.33
N GLN A 135 -1.27 9.28 18.00
CA GLN A 135 -2.25 9.86 18.90
C GLN A 135 -3.34 8.84 19.22
N VAL A 136 -3.80 8.81 20.46
CA VAL A 136 -5.04 8.12 20.85
C VAL A 136 -6.08 9.15 21.24
N ASN A 137 -7.23 9.13 20.56
CA ASN A 137 -8.40 9.94 20.87
C ASN A 137 -9.42 9.06 21.62
N PHE A 138 -9.81 9.47 22.82
CA PHE A 138 -10.83 8.81 23.62
C PHE A 138 -12.20 9.37 23.30
N LEU A 139 -13.14 8.50 22.96
CA LEU A 139 -14.47 8.87 22.50
C LEU A 139 -15.57 8.19 23.35
N ASP A 140 -16.68 8.89 23.56
CA ASP A 140 -17.87 8.36 24.23
C ASP A 140 -18.70 7.42 23.32
N SER A 141 -19.85 6.94 23.81
CA SER A 141 -20.75 6.06 23.04
C SER A 141 -21.32 6.70 21.77
N ASN A 142 -21.35 8.03 21.68
CA ASN A 142 -21.81 8.79 20.51
C ASN A 142 -20.64 9.18 19.59
N ARG A 143 -19.42 8.67 19.85
CA ARG A 143 -18.17 9.05 19.19
C ARG A 143 -17.78 10.52 19.43
N THR A 144 -18.23 11.12 20.52
CA THR A 144 -17.85 12.47 20.95
C THR A 144 -16.49 12.42 21.63
N TYR A 145 -15.62 13.37 21.31
CA TYR A 145 -14.29 13.50 21.90
C TYR A 145 -14.33 13.79 23.40
N LEU A 146 -13.58 13.03 24.19
CA LEU A 146 -13.43 13.17 25.64
C LEU A 146 -12.01 13.59 26.07
N GLY A 147 -11.02 13.31 25.24
CA GLY A 147 -9.62 13.59 25.52
C GLY A 147 -8.69 12.86 24.55
N ALA A 148 -7.40 13.15 24.64
CA ALA A 148 -6.39 12.49 23.85
C ALA A 148 -5.05 12.46 24.56
N ASP A 149 -4.19 11.58 24.09
CA ASP A 149 -2.77 11.54 24.44
C ASP A 149 -1.95 11.17 23.20
N GLN A 150 -0.64 11.43 23.23
CA GLN A 150 0.22 11.27 22.06
C GLN A 150 1.63 10.83 22.43
N ILE A 151 2.20 9.96 21.60
CA ILE A 151 3.63 9.68 21.54
C ILE A 151 4.26 10.31 20.29
N GLY A 152 5.47 10.86 20.46
CA GLY A 152 6.15 11.61 19.40
C GLY A 152 5.66 13.07 19.29
N PRO A 153 6.08 13.81 18.25
CA PRO A 153 6.76 13.30 17.06
C PRO A 153 8.19 12.84 17.35
N VAL A 154 8.64 11.84 16.61
CA VAL A 154 10.07 11.48 16.50
C VAL A 154 10.56 11.97 15.16
N GLY A 155 11.52 12.90 15.18
CA GLY A 155 12.16 13.44 13.99
C GLY A 155 13.65 13.15 13.94
N VAL A 156 14.38 13.87 13.08
CA VAL A 156 15.82 13.70 12.86
C VAL A 156 16.67 13.88 14.13
N LEU A 157 16.31 14.83 14.99
CA LEU A 157 17.07 15.15 16.21
C LEU A 157 16.96 14.03 17.25
N ASP A 158 15.77 13.47 17.44
CA ASP A 158 15.54 12.30 18.32
C ASP A 158 16.36 11.07 17.88
N ARG A 159 16.59 10.95 16.58
CA ARG A 159 17.34 9.85 15.96
C ARG A 159 18.85 10.11 15.91
N PHE A 160 19.33 11.29 16.31
CA PHE A 160 20.72 11.71 16.14
C PHE A 160 21.21 11.55 14.68
N PHE A 161 20.37 11.92 13.70
CA PHE A 161 20.69 11.86 12.26
C PHE A 161 20.95 10.45 11.70
N GLN A 162 20.43 9.40 12.36
CA GLN A 162 20.60 8.01 11.95
C GLN A 162 19.29 7.38 11.49
N THR A 163 19.35 6.50 10.48
CA THR A 163 18.22 5.66 10.11
C THR A 163 17.87 4.70 11.25
N GLY A 164 16.59 4.62 11.59
CA GLY A 164 16.08 3.67 12.59
C GLY A 164 14.99 4.26 13.47
N PHE A 165 14.75 3.60 14.60
CA PHE A 165 13.60 3.85 15.46
C PHE A 165 13.97 4.33 16.87
N ARG A 166 12.99 4.95 17.52
CA ARG A 166 13.00 5.35 18.92
C ARG A 166 11.68 4.93 19.54
N GLN A 167 11.77 4.08 20.55
CA GLN A 167 10.64 3.71 21.38
C GLN A 167 10.10 4.94 22.12
N ARG A 168 8.78 5.06 22.12
CA ARG A 168 8.03 6.09 22.86
C ARG A 168 6.87 5.40 23.57
N GLU A 169 6.57 5.87 24.75
CA GLU A 169 5.47 5.38 25.56
C GLU A 169 4.87 6.56 26.34
N THR A 170 3.56 6.52 26.51
CA THR A 170 2.82 7.34 27.47
C THR A 170 1.81 6.48 28.20
N THR A 171 1.48 6.86 29.44
CA THR A 171 0.50 6.19 30.27
C THR A 171 -0.41 7.21 30.91
N GLY A 172 -1.66 6.82 31.17
CA GLY A 172 -2.64 7.70 31.79
C GLY A 172 -3.85 6.94 32.31
N LEU A 173 -4.87 7.66 32.73
CA LEU A 173 -6.19 7.09 33.06
C LEU A 173 -7.18 7.42 31.94
N LEU A 174 -8.00 6.45 31.58
CA LEU A 174 -9.06 6.67 30.59
C LEU A 174 -10.06 7.71 31.12
N PRO A 175 -10.49 8.69 30.30
CA PRO A 175 -11.59 9.57 30.66
C PRO A 175 -12.86 8.77 30.97
N GLN A 176 -13.60 9.16 32.01
CA GLN A 176 -14.88 8.54 32.33
C GLN A 176 -15.84 8.65 31.13
N GLY A 177 -16.60 7.59 30.87
CA GLY A 177 -17.51 7.54 29.71
C GLY A 177 -16.86 7.09 28.40
N THR A 178 -15.53 6.87 28.36
CA THR A 178 -14.88 6.34 27.14
C THR A 178 -15.47 4.98 26.76
N ARG A 179 -15.77 4.82 25.47
CA ARG A 179 -16.22 3.56 24.84
C ARG A 179 -15.38 3.18 23.64
N TYR A 180 -14.76 4.16 22.99
CA TYR A 180 -13.86 3.92 21.86
C TYR A 180 -12.52 4.62 22.07
N ALA A 181 -11.44 3.97 21.63
CA ALA A 181 -10.13 4.58 21.48
C ALA A 181 -9.77 4.60 19.99
N GLN A 182 -9.70 5.78 19.39
CA GLN A 182 -9.24 5.96 18.02
C GLN A 182 -7.74 6.21 18.03
N VAL A 183 -6.96 5.25 17.57
CA VAL A 183 -5.51 5.36 17.43
C VAL A 183 -5.17 5.79 16.01
N VAL A 184 -4.43 6.89 15.89
CA VAL A 184 -4.04 7.52 14.63
C VAL A 184 -2.51 7.60 14.58
N LEU A 185 -1.91 6.80 13.72
CA LEU A 185 -0.52 6.98 13.30
C LEU A 185 -0.49 8.06 12.22
N THR A 186 0.35 9.08 12.41
CA THR A 186 0.59 10.15 11.44
C THR A 186 2.06 10.14 11.02
N LEU A 187 2.28 10.01 9.72
CA LEU A 187 3.58 10.03 9.06
C LEU A 187 3.65 11.31 8.23
N THR A 188 4.49 12.26 8.62
CA THR A 188 4.55 13.58 7.98
C THR A 188 5.91 13.82 7.37
N ASP A 189 5.93 14.08 6.07
CA ASP A 189 7.09 14.63 5.39
C ASP A 189 7.30 16.08 5.82
N ARG A 190 8.56 16.39 6.13
CA ARG A 190 9.00 17.75 6.48
C ARG A 190 10.23 18.15 5.69
N SER A 191 10.65 17.36 4.71
CA SER A 191 11.82 17.66 3.90
C SER A 191 11.56 18.94 3.10
N PRO A 192 12.30 20.03 3.34
CA PRO A 192 12.20 21.22 2.51
C PRO A 192 13.09 21.11 1.26
N VAL A 193 13.83 20.00 1.13
CA VAL A 193 14.89 19.85 0.13
C VAL A 193 14.52 18.76 -0.86
N LEU A 194 14.30 19.19 -2.09
CA LEU A 194 14.46 18.39 -3.29
C LEU A 194 15.96 18.03 -3.41
N ILE A 195 16.44 16.97 -2.76
CA ILE A 195 17.85 16.58 -2.87
C ILE A 195 18.04 15.86 -4.21
N GLY A 196 18.54 16.59 -5.21
CA GLY A 196 18.67 16.08 -6.58
C GLY A 196 17.35 16.09 -7.33
N LEU A 197 17.29 15.47 -8.51
CA LEU A 197 16.11 15.41 -9.39
C LEU A 197 14.91 14.60 -8.82
N ALA A 198 14.71 14.56 -7.50
CA ALA A 198 13.82 13.61 -6.80
C ALA A 198 12.51 14.27 -6.32
N ALA A 199 11.37 13.61 -6.54
CA ALA A 199 10.10 13.95 -5.89
C ALA A 199 10.16 13.66 -4.37
N ASP A 200 9.32 14.34 -3.59
CA ASP A 200 9.29 14.28 -2.13
C ASP A 200 8.79 12.90 -1.63
N TYR A 201 9.68 12.07 -1.05
CA TYR A 201 9.30 10.81 -0.41
C TYR A 201 9.28 10.94 1.11
N ASN A 202 8.16 10.59 1.74
CA ASN A 202 7.95 10.68 3.18
C ASN A 202 8.72 9.59 3.92
N ASN A 203 9.83 10.02 4.54
CA ASN A 203 10.76 9.15 5.25
C ASN A 203 10.41 8.97 6.74
N ALA A 204 9.15 9.19 7.14
CA ALA A 204 8.68 8.86 8.48
C ALA A 204 8.37 7.35 8.57
N TYR A 205 8.82 6.71 9.65
CA TYR A 205 8.62 5.27 9.88
C TYR A 205 7.94 5.01 11.22
N ALA A 206 7.17 3.92 11.30
CA ALA A 206 6.61 3.45 12.56
C ALA A 206 6.54 1.92 12.60
N ASP A 207 6.60 1.35 13.80
CA ASP A 207 6.56 -0.09 14.04
C ASP A 207 6.16 -0.38 15.50
N ASP A 208 5.80 -1.64 15.79
CA ASP A 208 5.49 -2.15 17.14
C ASP A 208 4.51 -1.27 17.92
N LEU A 209 3.45 -0.79 17.26
CA LEU A 209 2.45 0.06 17.93
C LEU A 209 1.70 -0.75 19.00
N SER A 210 1.38 -0.14 20.13
CA SER A 210 0.65 -0.83 21.18
C SER A 210 -0.32 0.09 21.90
N PHE A 211 -1.54 -0.39 22.09
CA PHE A 211 -2.51 0.23 22.97
C PHE A 211 -3.10 -0.83 23.89
N THR A 212 -2.89 -0.69 25.19
CA THR A 212 -3.41 -1.59 26.23
C THR A 212 -4.14 -0.81 27.30
N ILE A 213 -5.06 -1.46 28.01
CA ILE A 213 -5.79 -0.88 29.13
C ILE A 213 -5.79 -1.82 30.34
N GLY A 214 -5.98 -1.26 31.54
CA GLY A 214 -6.07 -2.00 32.80
C GLY A 214 -7.43 -2.68 33.01
N ALA A 215 -7.90 -3.43 32.02
CA ALA A 215 -9.15 -4.20 32.07
C ALA A 215 -9.01 -5.49 31.24
N ASP A 216 -9.85 -6.49 31.54
CA ASP A 216 -9.85 -7.77 30.81
C ASP A 216 -10.59 -7.61 29.48
N LEU A 217 -9.84 -7.66 28.37
CA LEU A 217 -10.38 -7.67 27.02
C LEU A 217 -9.67 -8.75 26.20
N PRO A 218 -10.36 -9.37 25.23
CA PRO A 218 -9.72 -10.30 24.32
C PRO A 218 -8.76 -9.56 23.37
N ALA A 219 -7.74 -10.27 22.89
CA ALA A 219 -6.93 -9.78 21.77
C ALA A 219 -7.84 -9.66 20.53
N PRO A 220 -7.63 -8.65 19.68
CA PRO A 220 -8.42 -8.53 18.48
C PRO A 220 -8.09 -9.66 17.50
N GLY A 221 -9.07 -10.06 16.70
CA GLY A 221 -8.86 -11.10 15.68
C GLY A 221 -7.86 -10.65 14.61
N ALA A 222 -7.18 -11.62 13.99
CA ALA A 222 -6.35 -11.33 12.82
C ALA A 222 -7.21 -10.70 11.70
N PRO A 223 -6.66 -9.75 10.92
CA PRO A 223 -7.35 -9.27 9.73
C PRO A 223 -7.66 -10.44 8.80
N ALA A 224 -8.89 -10.49 8.31
CA ALA A 224 -9.26 -11.37 7.22
C ALA A 224 -9.63 -10.53 5.99
N PRO A 225 -9.38 -11.03 4.77
CA PRO A 225 -9.88 -10.40 3.56
C PRO A 225 -11.40 -10.22 3.67
N PRO A 226 -11.95 -9.03 3.33
CA PRO A 226 -13.39 -8.83 3.35
C PRO A 226 -14.06 -9.76 2.34
N PRO A 227 -15.23 -10.34 2.65
CA PRO A 227 -15.96 -11.13 1.68
C PRO A 227 -16.38 -10.24 0.50
N SER A 228 -16.14 -10.69 -0.73
CA SER A 228 -16.68 -10.02 -1.91
C SER A 228 -18.20 -10.08 -1.89
N THR A 229 -18.84 -8.93 -2.10
CA THR A 229 -20.29 -8.85 -2.36
C THR A 229 -20.60 -8.72 -3.84
N VAL A 230 -19.57 -8.60 -4.68
CA VAL A 230 -19.67 -8.63 -6.13
C VAL A 230 -19.75 -10.10 -6.54
N GLY A 231 -20.82 -10.47 -7.25
CA GLY A 231 -20.97 -11.79 -7.85
C GLY A 231 -19.96 -12.04 -8.96
N GLU A 232 -20.00 -13.24 -9.55
CA GLU A 232 -19.15 -13.55 -10.69
C GLU A 232 -19.45 -12.62 -11.88
N LEU A 233 -18.39 -12.12 -12.51
CA LEU A 233 -18.46 -11.35 -13.75
C LEU A 233 -18.13 -12.26 -14.94
N ASP A 234 -18.93 -12.17 -16.00
CA ASP A 234 -18.69 -12.94 -17.23
C ASP A 234 -17.43 -12.47 -17.96
N HIS A 235 -17.24 -11.14 -18.03
CA HIS A 235 -16.14 -10.48 -18.71
C HIS A 235 -15.67 -9.23 -17.95
N VAL A 236 -14.35 -9.00 -17.91
CA VAL A 236 -13.71 -7.81 -17.34
C VAL A 236 -12.74 -7.25 -18.37
N TYR A 237 -12.90 -5.97 -18.73
CA TYR A 237 -12.02 -5.27 -19.66
C TYR A 237 -11.33 -4.13 -18.93
N MET A 238 -9.99 -4.12 -18.93
CA MET A 238 -9.17 -3.11 -18.31
C MET A 238 -8.49 -2.24 -19.37
N VAL A 239 -8.94 -1.00 -19.48
CA VAL A 239 -8.40 -0.03 -20.43
C VAL A 239 -7.47 0.94 -19.71
N TYR A 240 -6.19 0.90 -20.05
CA TYR A 240 -5.19 1.80 -19.51
C TYR A 240 -5.23 3.15 -20.25
N MET A 241 -5.40 4.23 -19.49
CA MET A 241 -5.31 5.60 -19.99
C MET A 241 -4.13 6.27 -19.28
N GLU A 242 -3.21 6.86 -20.04
CA GLU A 242 -1.99 7.42 -19.47
C GLU A 242 -1.97 8.96 -19.40
N ASN A 243 -1.02 9.48 -18.61
CA ASN A 243 -0.51 10.85 -18.67
C ASN A 243 -1.50 11.98 -18.30
N LYS A 244 -2.61 11.65 -17.62
CA LYS A 244 -3.57 12.62 -17.08
C LYS A 244 -3.97 12.28 -15.65
N GLY A 245 -3.95 13.30 -14.78
CA GLY A 245 -4.45 13.17 -13.42
C GLY A 245 -5.98 13.21 -13.37
N TYR A 246 -6.55 12.81 -12.23
CA TYR A 246 -8.01 12.81 -12.04
C TYR A 246 -8.65 14.17 -12.35
N THR A 247 -8.05 15.27 -11.86
CA THR A 247 -8.54 16.64 -12.04
C THR A 247 -8.39 17.17 -13.47
N ASP A 248 -7.56 16.54 -14.31
CA ASP A 248 -7.47 16.86 -15.73
C ASP A 248 -8.65 16.28 -16.53
N ILE A 249 -9.28 15.23 -16.01
CA ILE A 249 -10.34 14.46 -16.68
C ILE A 249 -11.72 14.74 -16.08
N ALA A 250 -11.88 14.60 -14.77
CA ALA A 250 -13.17 14.74 -14.10
C ALA A 250 -13.72 16.17 -14.24
N GLY A 251 -14.91 16.31 -14.82
CA GLY A 251 -15.54 17.59 -15.16
C GLY A 251 -15.00 18.26 -16.42
N SER A 252 -13.96 17.71 -17.06
CA SER A 252 -13.33 18.33 -18.23
C SER A 252 -14.19 18.23 -19.48
N PRO A 253 -14.50 19.34 -20.18
CA PRO A 253 -15.25 19.30 -21.43
C PRO A 253 -14.46 18.69 -22.59
N LEU A 254 -13.14 18.50 -22.44
CA LEU A 254 -12.26 17.86 -23.41
C LEU A 254 -12.26 16.32 -23.29
N ALA A 255 -12.87 15.76 -22.25
CA ALA A 255 -13.03 14.32 -22.06
C ALA A 255 -14.52 13.93 -21.92
N PRO A 256 -15.40 14.30 -22.87
CA PRO A 256 -16.85 14.18 -22.71
C PRO A 256 -17.31 12.73 -22.55
N PHE A 257 -16.67 11.78 -23.25
CA PHE A 257 -17.03 10.37 -23.18
C PHE A 257 -16.68 9.77 -21.80
N ILE A 258 -15.48 9.99 -21.29
CA ILE A 258 -15.07 9.50 -19.95
C ILE A 258 -15.97 10.09 -18.86
N ASN A 259 -16.29 11.38 -18.95
CA ASN A 259 -17.21 12.02 -18.01
C ASN A 259 -18.63 11.46 -18.10
N SER A 260 -19.08 11.01 -19.28
CA SER A 260 -20.36 10.32 -19.39
C SER A 260 -20.36 8.97 -18.64
N LEU A 261 -19.24 8.23 -18.66
CA LEU A 261 -19.09 6.97 -17.93
C LEU A 261 -19.04 7.20 -16.41
N ILE A 262 -18.29 8.21 -15.96
CA ILE A 262 -18.23 8.60 -14.53
C ILE A 262 -19.64 8.88 -13.99
N ASN A 263 -20.46 9.64 -14.74
CA ASN A 263 -21.82 9.99 -14.33
C ASN A 263 -22.81 8.82 -14.39
N ALA A 264 -22.61 7.89 -15.34
CA ALA A 264 -23.52 6.76 -15.53
C ALA A 264 -23.25 5.58 -14.60
N TYR A 265 -21.99 5.41 -14.18
CA TYR A 265 -21.53 4.26 -13.41
C TYR A 265 -20.94 4.69 -12.07
N GLY A 266 -19.62 4.58 -11.90
CA GLY A 266 -18.93 4.92 -10.67
C GLY A 266 -17.51 5.40 -10.94
N SER A 267 -16.90 6.00 -9.91
CA SER A 267 -15.54 6.50 -9.94
C SER A 267 -14.83 6.13 -8.64
N ALA A 268 -13.67 5.50 -8.75
CA ALA A 268 -12.80 5.20 -7.61
C ALA A 268 -11.85 6.39 -7.40
N THR A 269 -12.20 7.29 -6.48
CA THR A 269 -11.45 8.54 -6.24
C THR A 269 -10.20 8.35 -5.37
N GLU A 270 -10.06 7.20 -4.72
CA GLU A 270 -8.91 6.80 -3.89
C GLU A 270 -8.05 5.73 -4.60
N TYR A 271 -8.05 5.74 -5.94
CA TYR A 271 -7.17 4.91 -6.76
C TYR A 271 -5.92 5.71 -7.12
N HIS A 272 -4.75 5.25 -6.69
CA HIS A 272 -3.49 5.97 -6.84
C HIS A 272 -2.52 5.20 -7.72
N GLY A 273 -1.69 5.95 -8.47
CA GLY A 273 -0.47 5.40 -9.04
C GLY A 273 0.48 4.98 -7.91
N LEU A 274 1.22 3.91 -8.12
CA LEU A 274 2.14 3.34 -7.14
C LEU A 274 3.57 3.83 -7.32
N THR A 275 3.95 4.21 -8.53
CA THR A 275 5.30 4.68 -8.83
C THR A 275 5.34 5.40 -10.18
N HIS A 276 6.53 5.80 -10.63
CA HIS A 276 6.80 6.23 -12.00
C HIS A 276 8.08 5.55 -12.48
N PRO A 277 8.29 5.30 -13.78
CA PRO A 277 7.44 5.58 -14.97
C PRO A 277 6.15 4.73 -15.06
N SER A 278 5.38 4.87 -16.15
CA SER A 278 4.05 4.25 -16.31
C SER A 278 4.03 2.73 -16.12
N LEU A 279 4.85 1.98 -16.85
CA LEU A 279 4.78 0.51 -16.90
C LEU A 279 4.94 -0.17 -15.53
N PRO A 280 5.83 0.28 -14.62
CA PRO A 280 5.86 -0.16 -13.23
C PRO A 280 4.55 -0.08 -12.44
N ASN A 281 3.60 0.80 -12.82
CA ASN A 281 2.27 0.82 -12.21
C ASN A 281 1.39 -0.35 -12.64
N TYR A 282 1.73 -1.01 -13.74
CA TYR A 282 0.92 -2.09 -14.31
C TYR A 282 1.34 -3.47 -13.77
N TYR A 283 2.57 -3.61 -13.27
CA TYR A 283 3.03 -4.86 -12.69
C TYR A 283 2.22 -5.28 -11.46
N PRO A 284 1.87 -4.39 -10.51
CA PRO A 284 1.06 -4.77 -9.36
C PRO A 284 -0.36 -5.20 -9.72
N ILE A 285 -0.93 -4.67 -10.80
CA ILE A 285 -2.24 -5.11 -11.30
C ILE A 285 -2.16 -6.56 -11.78
N MET A 286 -1.09 -6.91 -12.48
CA MET A 286 -0.92 -8.24 -13.08
C MET A 286 -0.34 -9.28 -12.13
N GLY A 287 0.59 -8.88 -11.27
CA GLY A 287 1.38 -9.78 -10.43
C GLY A 287 1.13 -9.60 -8.93
N GLY A 288 0.25 -8.69 -8.52
CA GLY A 288 -0.11 -8.45 -7.12
C GLY A 288 0.92 -7.68 -6.29
N GLN A 289 2.08 -7.34 -6.86
CA GLN A 289 3.18 -6.65 -6.17
C GLN A 289 4.06 -5.86 -7.15
N ASP A 290 4.95 -5.01 -6.63
CA ASP A 290 5.83 -4.16 -7.44
C ASP A 290 7.15 -4.81 -7.87
N PHE A 291 7.45 -6.03 -7.38
CA PHE A 291 8.67 -6.79 -7.70
C PHE A 291 9.99 -6.04 -7.42
N GLY A 292 9.95 -4.93 -6.68
CA GLY A 292 11.10 -4.05 -6.49
C GLY A 292 11.47 -3.26 -7.76
N LEU A 293 10.61 -3.29 -8.78
CA LEU A 293 10.86 -2.67 -10.07
C LEU A 293 10.30 -1.26 -10.10
N THR A 294 11.16 -0.33 -10.49
CA THR A 294 10.84 1.10 -10.60
C THR A 294 11.23 1.65 -11.98
N TYR A 295 11.33 0.79 -13.00
CA TYR A 295 11.80 1.14 -14.33
C TYR A 295 11.03 0.37 -15.41
N ASN A 296 10.97 0.91 -16.62
CA ASN A 296 10.33 0.21 -17.75
C ASN A 296 11.24 -0.91 -18.24
N CYS A 297 10.86 -2.17 -18.07
CA CYS A 297 11.65 -3.27 -18.62
C CYS A 297 11.60 -3.29 -20.16
N ASP A 298 12.77 -3.33 -20.80
CA ASP A 298 12.91 -3.44 -22.26
C ASP A 298 12.81 -4.89 -22.77
N ARG A 299 12.80 -5.85 -21.86
CA ARG A 299 12.65 -7.30 -22.05
C ARG A 299 12.02 -7.91 -20.79
N PRO A 300 11.59 -9.17 -20.81
CA PRO A 300 11.02 -9.81 -19.63
C PRO A 300 11.99 -9.74 -18.44
N CYS A 301 11.47 -9.29 -17.30
CA CYS A 301 12.24 -8.97 -16.10
C CYS A 301 11.57 -9.48 -14.82
N ILE A 302 10.34 -10.00 -14.93
CA ILE A 302 9.57 -10.54 -13.82
C ILE A 302 9.47 -12.06 -14.01
N GLU A 303 10.02 -12.78 -13.04
CA GLU A 303 9.82 -14.22 -12.87
C GLU A 303 8.72 -14.41 -11.82
N ALA A 304 7.50 -14.69 -12.28
CA ALA A 304 6.35 -14.94 -11.42
C ALA A 304 5.53 -16.11 -11.96
N ASP A 305 5.41 -17.16 -11.14
CA ASP A 305 4.64 -18.36 -11.47
C ASP A 305 3.13 -18.16 -11.28
N THR A 306 2.73 -17.17 -10.49
CA THR A 306 1.33 -16.82 -10.24
C THR A 306 1.08 -15.36 -10.59
N THR A 307 0.17 -15.15 -11.55
CA THR A 307 -0.27 -13.85 -12.03
C THR A 307 -1.80 -13.83 -12.08
N LEU A 308 -2.38 -12.66 -12.31
CA LEU A 308 -3.81 -12.51 -12.55
C LEU A 308 -4.27 -13.41 -13.70
N VAL A 309 -3.53 -13.45 -14.81
CA VAL A 309 -3.92 -14.23 -15.99
C VAL A 309 -3.72 -15.72 -15.81
N SER A 310 -2.69 -16.17 -15.08
CA SER A 310 -2.56 -17.59 -14.77
C SER A 310 -3.70 -18.08 -13.88
N ASN A 311 -4.13 -17.26 -12.90
CA ASN A 311 -5.31 -17.58 -12.07
C ASN A 311 -6.61 -17.63 -12.90
N ILE A 312 -6.73 -16.80 -13.93
CA ILE A 312 -7.87 -16.82 -14.87
C ILE A 312 -7.86 -18.12 -15.68
N GLU A 313 -6.69 -18.53 -16.19
CA GLU A 313 -6.55 -19.79 -16.93
C GLU A 313 -6.80 -21.02 -16.06
N ASP A 314 -6.28 -21.04 -14.83
CA ASP A 314 -6.51 -22.10 -13.85
C ASP A 314 -8.01 -22.25 -13.49
N ALA A 315 -8.77 -21.15 -13.57
CA ALA A 315 -10.22 -21.14 -13.43
C ALA A 315 -10.96 -21.59 -14.71
N GLY A 316 -10.25 -21.99 -15.76
CA GLY A 316 -10.80 -22.39 -17.06
C GLY A 316 -11.34 -21.22 -17.88
N LYS A 317 -10.90 -19.99 -17.58
CA LYS A 317 -11.33 -18.77 -18.26
C LYS A 317 -10.27 -18.27 -19.25
N SER A 318 -10.72 -17.52 -20.24
CA SER A 318 -9.87 -16.98 -21.30
C SER A 318 -9.41 -15.55 -21.01
N TRP A 319 -8.22 -15.19 -21.47
CA TRP A 319 -7.73 -13.81 -21.42
C TRP A 319 -7.01 -13.40 -22.70
N ARG A 320 -6.96 -12.09 -22.95
CA ARG A 320 -6.28 -11.50 -24.13
C ARG A 320 -5.57 -10.22 -23.73
N GLY A 321 -4.50 -9.86 -24.43
CA GLY A 321 -3.89 -8.54 -24.40
C GLY A 321 -3.99 -7.90 -25.78
N TYR A 322 -4.57 -6.71 -25.86
CA TYR A 322 -4.74 -5.99 -27.12
C TYR A 322 -3.96 -4.69 -27.12
N ALA A 323 -3.17 -4.45 -28.17
CA ALA A 323 -2.50 -3.17 -28.39
C ALA A 323 -2.46 -2.78 -29.87
N GLN A 324 -2.56 -1.48 -30.13
CA GLN A 324 -2.52 -0.94 -31.49
C GLN A 324 -1.24 -1.38 -32.21
N SER A 325 -1.31 -1.82 -33.47
CA SER A 325 -0.15 -2.21 -34.28
C SER A 325 0.75 -3.34 -33.73
N MET A 326 0.38 -4.00 -32.61
CA MET A 326 1.17 -5.09 -32.04
C MET A 326 1.18 -6.31 -32.98
N PRO A 327 2.34 -6.86 -33.36
CA PRO A 327 2.38 -8.07 -34.16
C PRO A 327 1.83 -9.25 -33.35
N ILE A 328 1.04 -10.12 -34.01
CA ILE A 328 0.44 -11.29 -33.36
C ILE A 328 1.53 -12.15 -32.73
N GLY A 329 1.43 -12.41 -31.42
CA GLY A 329 2.37 -13.26 -30.69
C GLY A 329 3.79 -12.74 -30.54
N ALA A 330 4.08 -11.50 -30.96
CA ALA A 330 5.39 -10.88 -30.78
C ALA A 330 5.29 -9.62 -29.88
N PRO A 331 4.90 -9.77 -28.61
CA PRO A 331 4.72 -8.65 -27.68
C PRO A 331 6.02 -7.91 -27.32
N LEU A 332 7.19 -8.44 -27.71
CA LEU A 332 8.49 -7.81 -27.54
C LEU A 332 8.97 -7.07 -28.79
N GLU A 333 8.16 -7.01 -29.87
CA GLU A 333 8.51 -6.35 -31.12
C GLU A 333 7.69 -5.07 -31.30
N SER A 334 8.32 -3.91 -31.13
CA SER A 334 7.69 -2.63 -31.48
C SER A 334 7.36 -2.55 -32.97
N SER A 335 6.16 -2.09 -33.30
CA SER A 335 5.66 -2.02 -34.67
C SER A 335 4.63 -0.91 -34.79
N GLY A 336 4.75 -0.04 -35.80
CA GLY A 336 3.86 1.12 -35.95
C GLY A 336 3.85 1.97 -34.68
N ASP A 337 2.67 2.15 -34.09
CA ASP A 337 2.49 2.89 -32.84
C ASP A 337 2.52 2.00 -31.58
N TYR A 338 2.90 0.72 -31.71
CA TYR A 338 3.10 -0.20 -30.59
C TYR A 338 4.49 -0.01 -29.97
N SER A 339 4.53 0.02 -28.64
CA SER A 339 5.74 -0.12 -27.84
C SER A 339 5.54 -1.21 -26.79
N THR A 340 6.62 -1.91 -26.44
CA THR A 340 6.60 -3.04 -25.51
C THR A 340 6.21 -2.66 -24.07
N ASP A 341 6.14 -1.36 -23.77
CA ASP A 341 5.74 -0.81 -22.49
C ASP A 341 4.27 -0.36 -22.41
N GLN A 342 3.47 -0.59 -23.46
CA GLN A 342 2.05 -0.25 -23.47
C GLN A 342 1.14 -1.26 -22.76
N LEU A 343 1.63 -2.49 -22.55
CA LEU A 343 0.94 -3.54 -21.80
C LEU A 343 1.86 -4.10 -20.72
N PRO A 344 1.33 -4.58 -19.59
CA PRO A 344 2.16 -5.20 -18.54
C PRO A 344 2.68 -6.59 -18.93
N PHE A 345 1.91 -7.34 -19.72
CA PHE A 345 2.16 -8.75 -20.04
C PHE A 345 3.59 -9.07 -20.54
N PRO A 346 4.21 -8.27 -21.44
CA PRO A 346 5.54 -8.56 -21.97
C PRO A 346 6.65 -8.54 -20.90
N ALA A 347 6.43 -7.91 -19.75
CA ALA A 347 7.42 -7.87 -18.66
C ALA A 347 7.53 -9.20 -17.89
N PHE A 348 6.51 -10.05 -17.96
CA PHE A 348 6.46 -11.34 -17.29
C PHE A 348 7.08 -12.42 -18.17
N ASN A 349 8.08 -13.13 -17.66
CA ASN A 349 8.80 -14.13 -18.43
C ASN A 349 7.89 -15.25 -18.94
N SER A 350 6.91 -15.69 -18.13
CA SER A 350 5.90 -16.68 -18.53
C SER A 350 5.05 -16.28 -19.75
N ILE A 351 5.02 -14.99 -20.13
CA ILE A 351 4.23 -14.48 -21.25
C ILE A 351 5.14 -13.92 -22.34
N GLY A 352 5.98 -12.94 -22.02
CA GLY A 352 6.80 -12.24 -23.00
C GLY A 352 8.06 -13.02 -23.43
N GLY A 353 8.63 -13.84 -22.54
CA GLY A 353 9.95 -14.47 -22.74
C GLY A 353 9.96 -15.99 -22.87
N GLY A 354 8.90 -16.67 -22.40
CA GLY A 354 8.90 -18.10 -22.15
C GLY A 354 8.50 -18.93 -23.36
N ASP A 355 7.51 -18.49 -24.12
CA ASP A 355 6.96 -19.23 -25.26
C ASP A 355 6.24 -18.30 -26.27
N PRO A 356 6.81 -18.08 -27.47
CA PRO A 356 6.15 -17.33 -28.54
C PRO A 356 4.83 -17.96 -29.02
N GLU A 357 4.66 -19.28 -28.91
CA GLU A 357 3.39 -19.94 -29.28
C GLU A 357 2.29 -19.56 -28.27
N TYR A 358 2.62 -19.53 -26.98
CA TYR A 358 1.72 -19.04 -25.94
C TYR A 358 1.40 -17.55 -26.13
N ALA A 359 2.40 -16.70 -26.39
CA ALA A 359 2.14 -15.30 -26.69
C ALA A 359 1.19 -15.14 -27.90
N ALA A 360 1.32 -15.98 -28.94
CA ALA A 360 0.44 -15.96 -30.11
C ALA A 360 -1.01 -16.35 -29.83
N THR A 361 -1.31 -17.01 -28.70
CA THR A 361 -2.69 -17.34 -28.30
C THR A 361 -3.34 -16.28 -27.42
N HIS A 362 -2.60 -15.29 -26.92
CA HIS A 362 -3.10 -14.28 -25.98
C HIS A 362 -2.84 -12.83 -26.40
N MET A 363 -1.77 -12.53 -27.15
CA MET A 363 -1.33 -11.18 -27.48
C MET A 363 -1.65 -10.84 -28.94
N PHE A 364 -2.59 -9.90 -29.12
CA PHE A 364 -3.14 -9.56 -30.44
C PHE A 364 -3.13 -8.07 -30.77
N PRO A 365 -3.07 -7.69 -32.05
CA PRO A 365 -3.34 -6.33 -32.47
C PRO A 365 -4.76 -5.90 -32.07
N LEU A 366 -4.96 -4.60 -31.83
CA LEU A 366 -6.24 -4.05 -31.38
C LEU A 366 -7.43 -4.41 -32.30
N GLU A 367 -7.20 -4.57 -33.61
CA GLU A 367 -8.21 -4.98 -34.58
C GLU A 367 -8.84 -6.35 -34.26
N GLN A 368 -8.09 -7.23 -33.59
CA GLN A 368 -8.61 -8.53 -33.16
C GLN A 368 -9.69 -8.38 -32.08
N MET A 369 -9.61 -7.34 -31.24
CA MET A 369 -10.63 -7.06 -30.23
C MET A 369 -12.01 -6.88 -30.86
N GLU A 370 -12.10 -6.18 -32.01
CA GLU A 370 -13.38 -6.02 -32.71
C GLU A 370 -13.96 -7.37 -33.16
N ILE A 371 -13.11 -8.30 -33.61
CA ILE A 371 -13.51 -9.63 -34.05
C ILE A 371 -14.00 -10.47 -32.86
N ASP A 372 -13.22 -10.49 -31.77
CA ASP A 372 -13.52 -11.29 -30.59
C ASP A 372 -14.80 -10.82 -29.90
N LEU A 373 -15.08 -9.51 -29.92
CA LEU A 373 -16.30 -8.93 -29.33
C LEU A 373 -17.58 -9.15 -30.15
N ARG A 374 -17.53 -9.78 -31.33
CA ARG A 374 -18.75 -10.07 -32.14
C ARG A 374 -19.67 -11.11 -31.50
N SER A 375 -19.18 -11.91 -30.55
CA SER A 375 -19.95 -12.94 -29.87
C SER A 375 -19.43 -13.14 -28.45
N SER A 376 -20.32 -13.42 -27.50
CA SER A 376 -19.92 -13.79 -26.13
C SER A 376 -19.10 -15.08 -26.06
N ALA A 377 -19.18 -15.94 -27.09
CA ALA A 377 -18.39 -17.16 -27.18
C ALA A 377 -16.92 -16.92 -27.57
N THR A 378 -16.61 -15.78 -28.19
CA THR A 378 -15.26 -15.40 -28.62
C THR A 378 -14.69 -14.27 -27.76
N ALA A 379 -15.55 -13.51 -27.08
CA ALA A 379 -15.14 -12.47 -26.14
C ALA A 379 -14.36 -13.09 -24.97
N PRO A 380 -13.15 -12.57 -24.66
CA PRO A 380 -12.36 -13.11 -23.56
C PRO A 380 -13.00 -12.78 -22.22
N ASN A 381 -12.78 -13.62 -21.20
CA ASN A 381 -13.24 -13.33 -19.84
C ASN A 381 -12.46 -12.17 -19.21
N PHE A 382 -11.21 -11.95 -19.63
CA PHE A 382 -10.39 -10.83 -19.21
C PHE A 382 -9.60 -10.24 -20.38
N ALA A 383 -9.52 -8.91 -20.49
CA ALA A 383 -8.66 -8.26 -21.48
C ALA A 383 -8.13 -6.90 -21.04
#